data_AF-A0A962I795-F1
#
_entry.id   AF-A0A962I795-F1
#
_cell.length_a   1.000
_cell.length_b   1.000
_cell.length_c   1.000
_cell.angle_alpha   90.00
_cell.angle_beta   90.00
_cell.angle_gamma   90.00
#
_symmetry.space_group_name_H-M   'P 1'
#
loop_
_entity.id
_entity.type
_entity.pdbx_description
1 polymer ?
#
loop_
_entity_poly.entity_id
_entity_poly.type
_entity_poly.pdbx_seq_one_letter_code
_entity_poly.pdbx_strand_id
1 'polypeptide(L)'
;MTTARSVIAPPGSAGYYHCVSRCVRRAWLCGEDRLSGKCYDHRRDWVVTRVTELASIFGVRVLAYAAMSNHLHLALEFDPAWVEDWTDVECLERWLRLYCPADYSEQQKANRITNWLAQAERIQQIRLRLTSVSEFMKCLNEHIARMANLEDGCTGRFWEGRF
;
A
#
# COMPACT_ATOMS: atom_id res chain seq x y z
N MET A 1 -25.70 1.61 8.32
CA MET A 1 -25.04 0.35 7.89
C MET A 1 -23.79 0.73 7.11
N THR A 2 -22.67 0.07 7.37
CA THR A 2 -21.43 0.29 6.63
C THR A 2 -21.47 -0.44 5.29
N THR A 3 -21.35 0.28 4.17
CA THR A 3 -21.32 -0.31 2.83
C THR A 3 -20.02 -1.12 2.63
N ALA A 4 -20.11 -2.24 1.90
CA ALA A 4 -18.95 -3.04 1.56
C ALA A 4 -18.06 -2.30 0.55
N ARG A 5 -16.73 -2.37 0.74
CA ARG A 5 -15.78 -1.66 -0.12
C ARG A 5 -15.86 -2.11 -1.58
N SER A 6 -16.19 -3.38 -1.84
CA SER A 6 -16.42 -3.89 -3.19
C SER A 6 -17.57 -3.19 -3.94
N VAL A 7 -18.48 -2.50 -3.23
CA VAL A 7 -19.54 -1.69 -3.83
C VAL A 7 -19.06 -0.26 -4.13
N ILE A 8 -18.17 0.29 -3.30
CA ILE A 8 -17.68 1.68 -3.43
C ILE A 8 -16.46 1.76 -4.36
N ALA A 9 -15.59 0.76 -4.30
CA ALA A 9 -14.32 0.67 -5.01
C ALA A 9 -14.08 -0.77 -5.49
N PRO A 10 -14.87 -1.25 -6.48
CA PRO A 10 -14.65 -2.57 -7.06
C PRO A 10 -13.26 -2.67 -7.70
N PRO A 11 -12.55 -3.82 -7.57
CA PRO A 11 -11.28 -4.03 -8.26
C PRO A 11 -11.42 -3.83 -9.77
N GLY A 12 -10.44 -3.18 -10.39
CA GLY A 12 -10.48 -2.91 -11.83
C GLY A 12 -11.51 -1.85 -12.24
N SER A 13 -11.92 -0.96 -11.33
CA SER A 13 -12.73 0.22 -11.67
C SER A 13 -11.91 1.50 -11.61
N ALA A 14 -12.09 2.35 -12.62
CA ALA A 14 -11.53 3.69 -12.62
C ALA A 14 -12.24 4.55 -11.57
N GLY A 15 -11.51 5.44 -10.91
CA GLY A 15 -12.11 6.35 -9.95
C GLY A 15 -11.14 7.15 -9.10
N TYR A 16 -11.70 8.15 -8.44
CA TYR A 16 -11.03 9.00 -7.46
C TYR A 16 -11.45 8.58 -6.05
N TYR A 17 -10.46 8.36 -5.19
CA TYR A 17 -10.68 7.86 -3.84
C TYR A 17 -10.00 8.77 -2.83
N HIS A 18 -10.77 9.17 -1.81
CA HIS A 18 -10.22 9.75 -0.58
C HIS A 18 -10.16 8.66 0.48
N CYS A 19 -8.96 8.21 0.82
CA CYS A 19 -8.72 7.15 1.80
C CYS A 19 -8.24 7.75 3.12
N VAL A 20 -8.72 7.22 4.25
CA VAL A 20 -8.39 7.73 5.58
C VAL A 20 -8.03 6.59 6.53
N SER A 21 -6.75 6.43 6.84
CA SER A 21 -6.30 5.46 7.86
C SER A 21 -6.11 6.16 9.20
N ARG A 22 -6.79 5.71 10.26
CA ARG A 22 -6.68 6.26 11.62
C ARG A 22 -5.97 5.30 12.57
N CYS A 23 -5.06 5.83 13.39
CA CYS A 23 -4.36 5.06 14.42
C CYS A 23 -5.31 4.67 15.56
N VAL A 24 -5.09 3.48 16.13
CA VAL A 24 -5.79 3.01 17.35
C VAL A 24 -4.85 3.03 18.56
N ARG A 25 -5.36 2.66 19.74
CA ARG A 25 -4.59 2.55 20.99
C ARG A 25 -3.86 3.85 21.40
N ARG A 26 -4.36 5.01 20.95
CA ARG A 26 -3.72 6.31 21.15
C ARG A 26 -2.29 6.36 20.59
N ALA A 27 -1.99 5.54 19.58
CA ALA A 27 -0.72 5.61 18.87
C ALA A 27 -0.64 6.89 18.02
N TRP A 28 0.58 7.35 17.79
CA TRP A 28 0.89 8.53 17.00
C TRP A 28 1.48 8.12 15.65
N LEU A 29 0.89 8.61 14.56
CA LEU A 29 1.49 8.52 13.24
C LEU A 29 2.65 9.50 13.11
N CYS A 30 2.51 10.74 13.61
CA CYS A 30 3.55 11.76 13.59
C CYS A 30 3.26 12.86 14.63
N GLY A 31 4.15 13.84 14.79
CA GLY A 31 3.99 14.91 15.77
C GLY A 31 4.35 14.49 17.20
N GLU A 32 4.06 15.37 18.16
CA GLU A 32 4.49 15.22 19.55
C GLU A 32 3.38 14.64 20.44
N ASP A 33 3.69 13.52 21.10
CA ASP A 33 2.86 13.00 22.18
C ASP A 33 3.07 13.80 23.47
N ARG A 34 2.13 14.70 23.76
CA ARG A 34 2.18 15.58 24.95
C ARG A 34 2.27 14.84 26.28
N LEU A 35 1.91 13.55 26.35
CA LEU A 35 2.04 12.77 27.58
C LEU A 35 3.46 12.24 27.80
N SER A 36 4.06 11.65 26.76
CA SER A 36 5.40 11.07 26.86
C SER A 36 6.53 12.03 26.47
N GLY A 37 6.20 13.17 25.84
CA GLY A 37 7.16 14.12 25.26
C GLY A 37 7.87 13.59 24.01
N LYS A 38 7.47 12.43 23.48
CA LYS A 38 8.10 11.84 22.29
C LYS A 38 7.61 12.52 21.02
N CYS A 39 8.53 12.87 20.14
CA CYS A 39 8.25 13.36 18.80
C CYS A 39 8.35 12.24 17.78
N TYR A 40 7.33 12.11 16.92
CA TYR A 40 7.22 11.08 15.89
C TYR A 40 7.24 11.66 14.46
N ASP A 41 7.64 12.92 14.28
CA ASP A 41 7.60 13.56 12.95
C ASP A 41 8.46 12.86 11.90
N HIS A 42 9.50 12.11 12.30
CA HIS A 42 10.29 11.27 11.38
C HIS A 42 9.45 10.23 10.64
N ARG A 43 8.34 9.79 11.21
CA ARG A 43 7.42 8.83 10.57
C ARG A 43 6.70 9.41 9.36
N ARG A 44 6.69 10.74 9.17
CA ARG A 44 6.19 11.38 7.93
C ARG A 44 7.02 10.92 6.74
N ASP A 45 8.33 10.82 6.90
CA ASP A 45 9.23 10.36 5.83
C ASP A 45 8.96 8.91 5.46
N TRP A 46 8.59 8.08 6.43
CA TRP A 46 8.18 6.70 6.18
C TRP A 46 6.94 6.64 5.28
N VAL A 47 5.95 7.48 5.57
CA VAL A 47 4.73 7.58 4.75
C VAL A 47 5.06 8.04 3.34
N VAL A 48 5.81 9.13 3.20
CA VAL A 48 6.16 9.70 1.89
C VAL A 48 6.97 8.71 1.05
N THR A 49 8.00 8.10 1.66
CA THR A 49 8.86 7.11 1.00
C THR A 49 8.03 5.93 0.52
N ARG A 50 7.16 5.37 1.38
CA ARG A 50 6.38 4.20 1.03
C ARG A 50 5.29 4.52 -0.01
N VAL A 51 4.62 5.66 0.09
CA VAL A 51 3.63 6.09 -0.92
C VAL A 51 4.29 6.27 -2.28
N THR A 52 5.46 6.89 -2.33
CA THR A 52 6.24 7.09 -3.56
C THR A 52 6.68 5.76 -4.17
N GLU A 53 7.17 4.84 -3.34
CA GLU A 53 7.54 3.50 -3.79
C GLU A 53 6.33 2.75 -4.38
N LEU A 54 5.19 2.75 -3.69
CA LEU A 54 3.98 2.09 -4.16
C LEU A 54 3.42 2.74 -5.43
N ALA A 55 3.51 4.06 -5.56
CA ALA A 55 3.13 4.76 -6.79
C ALA A 55 3.97 4.34 -8.00
N SER A 56 5.22 3.91 -7.79
CA SER A 56 6.07 3.36 -8.86
C SER A 56 5.79 1.89 -9.20
N ILE A 57 4.90 1.22 -8.46
CA ILE A 57 4.56 -0.19 -8.61
C ILE A 57 3.13 -0.37 -9.13
N PHE A 58 2.19 0.43 -8.62
CA PHE A 58 0.77 0.35 -8.94
C PHE A 58 0.41 1.25 -10.13
N GLY A 59 -0.65 0.90 -10.84
CA GLY A 59 -1.32 1.79 -11.79
C GLY A 59 -2.15 2.81 -11.02
N VAL A 60 -1.49 3.77 -10.37
CA VAL A 60 -2.10 4.77 -9.49
C VAL A 60 -1.48 6.14 -9.71
N ARG A 61 -2.29 7.19 -9.57
CA ARG A 61 -1.80 8.56 -9.43
C ARG A 61 -2.13 9.05 -8.03
N VAL A 62 -1.09 9.47 -7.30
CA VAL A 62 -1.25 10.09 -5.98
C VAL A 62 -1.46 11.57 -6.20
N LEU A 63 -2.67 12.05 -5.93
CA LEU A 63 -3.06 13.44 -6.15
C LEU A 63 -2.65 14.34 -4.98
N ALA A 64 -2.81 13.83 -3.76
CA ALA A 64 -2.44 14.53 -2.53
C ALA A 64 -2.30 13.55 -1.37
N TYR A 65 -1.57 13.95 -0.34
CA TYR A 65 -1.53 13.27 0.95
C TYR A 65 -1.49 14.27 2.10
N ALA A 66 -2.00 13.89 3.26
CA ALA A 66 -1.83 14.63 4.50
C ALA A 66 -1.61 13.66 5.66
N ALA A 67 -0.42 13.70 6.25
CA ALA A 67 -0.12 13.00 7.49
C ALA A 67 -0.44 13.92 8.66
N MET A 68 -1.34 13.50 9.52
CA MET A 68 -1.69 14.18 10.76
C MET A 68 -1.30 13.31 11.94
N SER A 69 -1.41 13.85 13.15
CA SER A 69 -0.85 13.23 14.35
C SER A 69 -1.25 11.77 14.55
N ASN A 70 -2.48 11.40 14.22
CA ASN A 70 -3.02 10.06 14.40
C ASN A 70 -3.75 9.52 13.17
N HIS A 71 -3.63 10.15 12.00
CA HIS A 71 -4.32 9.69 10.81
C HIS A 71 -3.63 10.15 9.53
N LEU A 72 -3.85 9.39 8.47
CA LEU A 72 -3.33 9.63 7.13
C LEU A 72 -4.49 9.79 6.16
N HIS A 73 -4.48 10.88 5.41
CA HIS A 73 -5.34 11.09 4.25
C HIS A 73 -4.56 10.89 2.96
N LEU A 74 -5.17 10.21 1.99
CA LEU A 74 -4.66 10.06 0.63
C LEU A 74 -5.77 10.35 -0.38
N ALA A 75 -5.49 11.18 -1.37
CA ALA A 75 -6.30 11.34 -2.56
C ALA A 75 -5.64 10.57 -3.71
N LEU A 76 -6.31 9.54 -4.21
CA LEU A 76 -5.78 8.59 -5.18
C LEU A 76 -6.69 8.54 -6.40
N GLU A 77 -6.10 8.39 -7.57
CA GLU A 77 -6.78 8.09 -8.82
C GLU A 77 -6.28 6.74 -9.34
N PHE A 78 -7.20 5.86 -9.71
CA PHE A 78 -6.90 4.61 -10.39
C PHE A 78 -7.61 4.59 -11.73
N ASP A 79 -6.95 3.99 -12.72
CA ASP A 79 -7.53 3.70 -14.02
C ASP A 79 -6.97 2.34 -14.52
N PRO A 80 -7.82 1.34 -14.77
CA PRO A 80 -7.41 0.07 -15.37
C PRO A 80 -6.63 0.24 -16.68
N ALA A 81 -6.94 1.27 -17.47
CA ALA A 81 -6.29 1.52 -18.75
C ALA A 81 -4.77 1.74 -18.60
N TRP A 82 -4.30 2.26 -17.46
CA TRP A 82 -2.87 2.53 -17.24
C TRP A 82 -2.03 1.27 -17.11
N VAL A 83 -2.66 0.13 -16.82
CA VAL A 83 -1.96 -1.15 -16.75
C VAL A 83 -2.34 -2.06 -17.91
N GLU A 84 -3.20 -1.66 -18.85
CA GLU A 84 -3.57 -2.51 -20.00
C GLU A 84 -2.35 -2.79 -20.87
N ASP A 85 -1.53 -1.77 -21.12
CA ASP A 85 -0.35 -1.87 -21.98
C ASP A 85 0.86 -2.55 -21.32
N TRP A 86 0.80 -2.85 -20.02
CA TRP A 86 1.90 -3.54 -19.35
C TRP A 86 2.02 -4.97 -19.88
N THR A 87 3.24 -5.40 -20.15
CA THR A 87 3.49 -6.81 -20.47
C THR A 87 3.26 -7.70 -19.24
N ASP A 88 3.04 -9.00 -19.47
CA ASP A 88 2.90 -9.94 -18.36
C ASP A 88 4.16 -10.00 -17.49
N VAL A 89 5.34 -9.90 -18.12
CA VAL A 89 6.64 -9.79 -17.42
C VAL A 89 6.65 -8.57 -16.51
N GLU A 90 6.26 -7.41 -17.06
CA GLU A 90 6.20 -6.14 -16.32
C GLU A 90 5.27 -6.17 -15.12
N CYS A 91 4.10 -6.83 -15.24
CA CYS A 91 3.19 -7.04 -14.11
C CYS A 91 3.84 -7.90 -13.02
N LEU A 92 4.53 -8.98 -13.41
CA LEU A 92 5.20 -9.87 -12.47
C LEU A 92 6.39 -9.20 -11.77
N GLU A 93 7.19 -8.42 -12.50
CA GLU A 93 8.31 -7.66 -11.94
C GLU A 93 7.82 -6.64 -10.89
N ARG A 94 6.80 -5.85 -11.22
CA ARG A 94 6.16 -4.91 -10.29
C ARG A 94 5.59 -5.65 -9.08
N TRP A 95 4.95 -6.80 -9.28
CA TRP A 95 4.41 -7.63 -8.20
C TRP A 95 5.48 -8.17 -7.26
N LEU A 96 6.62 -8.61 -7.80
CA LEU A 96 7.73 -9.11 -6.99
C LEU A 96 8.34 -7.99 -6.13
N ARG A 97 8.29 -6.72 -6.54
CA ARG A 97 8.71 -5.61 -5.67
C ARG A 97 7.87 -5.48 -4.39
N LEU A 98 6.67 -6.05 -4.34
CA LEU A 98 5.79 -6.01 -3.15
C LEU A 98 5.99 -7.19 -2.20
N TYR A 99 6.20 -8.40 -2.75
CA TYR A 99 6.11 -9.65 -1.99
C TYR A 99 7.30 -10.60 -2.18
N CYS A 100 8.39 -10.13 -2.80
CA CYS A 100 9.62 -10.91 -2.89
C CYS A 100 10.44 -10.76 -1.60
N PRO A 101 10.97 -11.85 -1.05
CA PRO A 101 11.95 -11.78 0.04
C PRO A 101 13.16 -10.91 -0.32
N ALA A 102 13.67 -10.15 0.65
CA ALA A 102 14.79 -9.23 0.42
C ALA A 102 16.10 -9.93 0.05
N ASP A 103 16.25 -11.22 0.38
CA ASP A 103 17.42 -12.06 0.13
C ASP A 103 17.38 -12.79 -1.23
N TYR A 104 16.33 -12.61 -2.02
CA TYR A 104 16.29 -13.16 -3.38
C TYR A 104 17.30 -12.47 -4.29
N SER A 105 18.20 -13.26 -4.86
CA SER A 105 19.05 -12.89 -5.99
C SER A 105 18.24 -12.58 -7.24
N GLU A 106 18.83 -11.82 -8.18
CA GLU A 106 18.21 -11.53 -9.47
C GLU A 106 17.87 -12.80 -10.26
N GLN A 107 18.70 -13.85 -10.17
CA GLN A 107 18.40 -15.14 -10.79
C GLN A 107 17.15 -15.79 -10.18
N GLN A 108 16.96 -15.72 -8.86
CA GLN A 108 15.78 -16.27 -8.21
C GLN A 108 14.52 -15.51 -8.59
N LYS A 109 14.60 -14.18 -8.72
CA LYS A 109 13.49 -13.35 -9.23
C LYS A 109 13.15 -13.72 -10.68
N ALA A 110 14.14 -13.80 -11.56
CA ALA A 110 13.97 -14.18 -12.96
C ALA A 110 13.34 -15.57 -13.10
N ASN A 111 13.84 -16.57 -12.37
CA ASN A 111 13.28 -17.93 -12.37
C ASN A 111 11.81 -17.92 -11.93
N ARG A 112 11.46 -17.08 -10.94
CA ARG A 112 10.08 -16.98 -10.45
C ARG A 112 9.15 -16.34 -11.49
N ILE A 113 9.61 -15.31 -12.19
CA ILE A 113 8.89 -14.71 -13.32
C ILE A 113 8.66 -15.78 -14.39
N THR A 114 9.70 -16.47 -14.85
CA THR A 114 9.60 -17.54 -15.85
C THR A 114 8.58 -18.61 -15.45
N ASN A 115 8.61 -19.06 -14.20
CA ASN A 115 7.67 -20.05 -13.68
C ASN A 115 6.22 -19.55 -13.63
N TRP A 116 6.00 -18.25 -13.49
CA TRP A 116 4.68 -17.64 -13.39
C TRP A 116 4.12 -17.18 -14.73
N LEU A 117 4.97 -16.97 -15.75
CA LEU A 117 4.52 -16.63 -17.11
C LEU A 117 3.61 -17.70 -17.72
N ALA A 118 3.77 -18.96 -17.33
CA ALA A 118 2.88 -20.05 -17.73
C ALA A 118 1.49 -20.02 -17.05
N GLN A 119 1.23 -19.07 -16.15
CA GLN A 119 0.03 -19.01 -15.30
C GLN A 119 -0.80 -17.76 -15.62
N ALA A 120 -1.47 -17.76 -16.77
CA ALA A 120 -2.25 -16.61 -17.27
C ALA A 120 -3.27 -16.07 -16.26
N GLU A 121 -4.02 -16.95 -15.58
CA GLU A 121 -5.01 -16.55 -14.56
C GLU A 121 -4.35 -15.77 -13.41
N ARG A 122 -3.17 -16.22 -12.94
CA ARG A 122 -2.43 -15.52 -11.90
C ARG A 122 -2.02 -14.13 -12.34
N ILE A 123 -1.56 -13.97 -13.58
CA ILE A 123 -1.13 -12.68 -14.11
C ILE A 123 -2.31 -11.72 -14.20
N GLN A 124 -3.47 -12.19 -14.67
CA GLN A 124 -4.70 -11.37 -14.70
C GLN A 124 -5.10 -10.91 -13.29
N GLN A 125 -5.05 -11.80 -12.29
CA GLN A 125 -5.32 -11.42 -10.90
C GLN A 125 -4.31 -10.40 -10.36
N ILE A 126 -3.02 -10.54 -10.71
CA ILE A 126 -1.99 -9.56 -10.35
C ILE A 126 -2.30 -8.20 -10.98
N ARG A 127 -2.65 -8.16 -12.26
CA ARG A 127 -2.98 -6.92 -12.98
C ARG A 127 -4.17 -6.19 -12.36
N LEU A 128 -5.22 -6.92 -11.98
CA LEU A 128 -6.38 -6.37 -11.24
C LEU A 128 -5.98 -5.84 -9.86
N ARG A 129 -5.05 -6.48 -9.17
CA ARG A 129 -4.58 -6.04 -7.85
C ARG A 129 -3.66 -4.83 -7.93
N LEU A 130 -2.85 -4.71 -8.98
CA LEU A 130 -1.99 -3.55 -9.25
C LEU A 130 -2.78 -2.28 -9.59
N THR A 131 -4.09 -2.38 -9.80
CA THR A 131 -5.03 -1.24 -9.96
C THR A 131 -6.09 -1.17 -8.87
N SER A 132 -5.87 -1.86 -7.74
CA SER A 132 -6.82 -1.89 -6.63
C SER A 132 -6.41 -0.95 -5.50
N VAL A 133 -7.28 0.02 -5.19
CA VAL A 133 -7.12 0.88 -3.99
C VAL A 133 -7.01 0.06 -2.71
N SER A 134 -7.70 -1.07 -2.62
CA SER A 134 -7.66 -1.94 -1.45
C SER A 134 -6.30 -2.61 -1.28
N GLU A 135 -5.68 -3.03 -2.39
CA GLU A 135 -4.37 -3.64 -2.33
C GLU A 135 -3.29 -2.58 -2.03
N PHE A 136 -3.37 -1.41 -2.68
CA PHE A 136 -2.48 -0.28 -2.40
C PHE A 136 -2.49 0.09 -0.92
N MET A 137 -3.69 0.32 -0.35
CA MET A 137 -3.84 0.69 1.04
C MET A 137 -3.42 -0.42 2.01
N LYS A 138 -3.60 -1.69 1.64
CA LYS A 138 -3.07 -2.82 2.41
C LYS A 138 -1.54 -2.78 2.47
N CYS A 139 -0.88 -2.65 1.31
CA CYS A 139 0.59 -2.59 1.21
C CYS A 139 1.19 -1.40 1.97
N LEU A 140 0.49 -0.26 1.98
CA LEU A 140 0.89 0.92 2.73
C LEU A 140 0.69 0.73 4.24
N ASN A 141 -0.54 0.41 4.64
CA ASN A 141 -0.91 0.34 6.05
C ASN A 141 -0.13 -0.74 6.79
N GLU A 142 0.08 -1.91 6.17
CA GLU A 142 0.86 -3.00 6.77
C GLU A 142 2.31 -2.58 7.02
N HIS A 143 2.95 -1.94 6.04
CA HIS A 143 4.35 -1.49 6.14
C HIS A 143 4.53 -0.49 7.29
N ILE A 144 3.69 0.56 7.33
CA ILE A 144 3.74 1.57 8.39
C ILE A 144 3.41 0.96 9.76
N ALA A 145 2.40 0.08 9.83
CA ALA A 145 2.02 -0.57 11.09
C ALA A 145 3.16 -1.42 11.66
N ARG A 146 3.90 -2.15 10.81
CA ARG A 146 5.04 -2.97 11.25
C ARG A 146 6.16 -2.11 11.81
N MET A 147 6.53 -1.03 11.13
CA MET A 147 7.60 -0.14 11.60
C MET A 147 7.20 0.59 12.89
N ALA A 148 5.99 1.14 12.95
CA ALA A 148 5.50 1.84 14.12
C ALA A 148 5.37 0.91 15.34
N ASN A 149 4.79 -0.29 15.16
CA ASN A 149 4.68 -1.25 16.26
C ASN A 149 6.05 -1.71 16.77
N LEU A 150 7.03 -1.90 15.87
CA LEU A 150 8.39 -2.25 16.24
C LEU A 150 9.04 -1.13 17.05
N GLU A 151 8.94 0.12 16.60
CA GLU A 151 9.48 1.29 17.32
C GLU A 151 8.78 1.50 18.68
N ASP A 152 7.47 1.28 18.74
CA ASP A 152 6.67 1.43 19.96
C ASP A 152 6.81 0.24 20.92
N GLY A 153 7.54 -0.81 20.54
CA GLY A 153 7.72 -2.03 21.34
C GLY A 153 6.41 -2.76 21.63
N CYS A 154 5.44 -2.71 20.70
CA CYS A 154 4.09 -3.22 20.92
C CYS A 154 3.64 -4.23 19.86
N THR A 155 2.61 -5.01 20.18
CA THR A 155 1.97 -5.95 19.26
C THR A 155 0.51 -5.55 19.00
N GLY A 156 -0.06 -6.06 17.91
CA GLY A 156 -1.46 -5.84 17.55
C GLY A 156 -1.68 -4.76 16.49
N ARG A 157 -2.90 -4.20 16.46
CA ARG A 157 -3.32 -3.27 15.39
C ARG A 157 -2.74 -1.86 15.62
N PHE A 158 -2.18 -1.29 14.57
CA PHE A 158 -1.80 0.13 14.53
C PHE A 158 -2.93 0.99 13.96
N TRP A 159 -3.62 0.50 12.92
CA TRP A 159 -4.75 1.17 12.26
C TRP A 159 -6.11 0.63 12.70
N GLU A 160 -7.15 1.44 12.52
CA GLU A 160 -8.53 0.98 12.54
C GLU A 160 -8.77 -0.14 11.51
N GLY A 161 -9.85 -0.91 11.69
CA GLY A 161 -10.14 -2.05 10.81
C GLY A 161 -10.50 -1.68 9.37
N ARG A 162 -10.72 -0.40 9.10
CA ARG A 162 -11.05 0.16 7.79
C ARG A 162 -10.21 1.42 7.56
N PHE A 163 -10.03 1.74 6.29
CA PHE A 163 -9.51 3.00 5.78
C PHE A 163 -10.57 3.63 4.87
#